data_AF-A0A656GFX2-F1
#
_entry.id   AF-A0A656GFX2-F1
#
_cell.length_a   1.000
_cell.length_b   1.000
_cell.length_c   1.000
_cell.angle_alpha   90.00
_cell.angle_beta   90.00
_cell.angle_gamma   90.00
#
_symmetry.space_group_name_H-M   'P 1'
#
loop_
_entity.id
_entity.type
_entity.pdbx_description
1 polymer ?
#
loop_
_entity_poly.entity_id
_entity_poly.type
_entity_poly.pdbx_seq_one_letter_code
_entity_poly.pdbx_strand_id
1 'polypeptide(L)' 'MKIAVLSRNPRLYSTRRLVEAGIERGHEMVVIDTLRAYMNI' A
#
# COMPACT_ATOMS: atom_id res chain seq x y z
N MET A 1 -12.85 -1.56 -2.42
CA MET A 1 -12.46 -0.31 -1.72
C MET A 1 -11.10 0.15 -2.25
N LYS A 2 -10.77 1.44 -2.13
CA LYS A 2 -9.42 1.95 -2.41
C LYS A 2 -8.61 1.95 -1.12
N ILE A 3 -7.48 1.25 -1.09
CA ILE A 3 -6.64 1.05 0.11
C ILE A 3 -5.21 1.45 -0.24
N ALA A 4 -4.65 2.37 0.55
CA ALA A 4 -3.25 2.77 0.46
C ALA A 4 -2.42 2.07 1.53
N VAL A 5 -1.31 1.46 1.12
CA VAL A 5 -0.31 0.85 2.01
C VAL A 5 0.88 1.79 2.11
N LEU A 6 1.09 2.36 3.28
CA LEU A 6 2.21 3.24 3.57
C LEU A 6 3.48 2.41 3.84
N SER A 7 4.41 2.41 2.90
CA SER A 7 5.67 1.64 3.03
C SER A 7 6.78 2.28 2.19
N ARG A 8 7.97 2.43 2.79
CA ARG A 8 9.17 2.91 2.09
C ARG A 8 9.76 1.88 1.13
N ASN A 9 9.40 0.60 1.25
CA ASN A 9 9.92 -0.46 0.38
C ASN A 9 8.79 -1.42 -0.03
N PRO A 10 8.29 -1.33 -1.27
CA PRO A 10 7.21 -2.20 -1.76
C PRO A 10 7.63 -3.68 -1.89
N ARG A 11 8.94 -3.97 -1.89
CA ARG A 11 9.46 -5.35 -2.01
C ARG A 11 9.52 -6.10 -0.68
N LEU A 12 9.21 -5.44 0.44
CA LEU A 12 9.13 -6.13 1.72
C LEU A 12 8.02 -7.19 1.67
N TYR A 13 8.31 -8.35 2.25
CA TYR A 13 7.38 -9.47 2.26
C TYR A 13 6.00 -9.09 2.81
N SER A 14 5.96 -8.33 3.91
CA SER A 14 4.73 -7.84 4.53
C SER A 14 3.92 -6.94 3.60
N THR A 15 4.56 -5.95 2.98
CA THR A 15 3.90 -5.03 2.03
C THR A 15 3.35 -5.80 0.83
N ARG A 16 4.13 -6.71 0.26
CA ARG A 16 3.71 -7.53 -0.88
C ARG A 16 2.49 -8.41 -0.52
N ARG A 17 2.54 -9.11 0.61
CA ARG A 17 1.45 -10.00 1.06
C ARG A 17 0.16 -9.24 1.37
N LEU A 18 0.26 -8.02 1.91
CA LEU A 18 -0.90 -7.16 2.14
C LEU A 18 -1.57 -6.75 0.81
N VAL A 19 -0.76 -6.38 -0.18
CA VAL A 19 -1.26 -6.01 -1.51
C VAL A 19 -1.92 -7.21 -2.20
N GLU A 20 -1.27 -8.38 -2.20
CA GLU A 20 -1.82 -9.63 -2.75
C GLU A 20 -3.18 -9.97 -2.11
N ALA A 21 -3.24 -9.97 -0.78
CA ALA A 21 -4.45 -10.29 -0.02
C ALA A 21 -5.60 -9.28 -0.25
N GLY A 22 -5.26 -8.01 -0.51
CA GLY A 22 -6.24 -6.97 -0.85
C GLY A 22 -6.77 -7.12 -2.27
N ILE A 23 -5.90 -7.42 -3.24
CA ILE A 23 -6.28 -7.68 -4.64
C ILE A 23 -7.19 -8.91 -4.73
N GLU A 24 -6.85 -9.99 -4.02
CA GLU A 24 -7.67 -11.21 -3.96
C GLU A 24 -9.09 -10.96 -3.43
N ARG A 25 -9.24 -9.97 -2.54
CA ARG A 25 -10.53 -9.50 -2.02
C ARG A 25 -11.24 -8.48 -2.92
N GLY A 26 -10.70 -8.21 -4.13
CA GLY A 26 -11.25 -7.23 -5.07
C GLY A 26 -11.06 -5.79 -4.61
N HIS A 27 -10.01 -5.49 -3.85
CA HIS A 27 -9.65 -4.12 -3.47
C HIS A 27 -8.61 -3.52 -4.41
N GLU A 28 -8.72 -2.22 -4.64
CA GLU A 28 -7.72 -1.44 -5.36
C GLU A 28 -6.63 -1.05 -4.35
N MET A 29 -5.43 -1.61 -4.54
CA MET A 29 -4.31 -1.47 -3.62
C MET A 29 -3.24 -0.57 -4.23
N VAL A 30 -2.78 0.45 -3.51
CA VAL A 30 -1.65 1.29 -3.93
C VAL A 30 -0.61 1.37 -2.81
N VAL A 31 0.67 1.21 -3.13
CA VAL A 31 1.75 1.39 -2.16
C VAL A 31 2.28 2.81 -2.30
N ILE A 32 2.29 3.57 -1.21
CA ILE A 32 2.77 4.94 -1.17
C ILE A 32 4.04 5.00 -0.32
N ASP A 33 5.10 5.57 -0.91
CA ASP A 33 6.32 5.91 -0.18
C ASP A 33 6.01 7.06 0.78
N THR A 34 6.14 6.80 2.08
CA THR A 34 5.83 7.76 3.13
C THR A 34 6.72 9.00 3.10
N LEU A 35 7.90 8.94 2.49
CA LEU A 35 8.77 10.11 2.33
C LEU A 35 8.29 11.05 1.22
N ARG A 36 7.46 10.54 0.30
CA ARG A 36 6.87 11.30 -0.80
C ARG A 36 5.43 11.74 -0.52
N ALA A 37 4.85 11.23 0.56
CA ALA A 37 3.53 11.62 1.03
C ALA A 37 3.66 12.84 1.96
N TYR A 38 3.08 13.97 1.55
CA TYR A 38 2.83 15.10 2.43
C TYR A 38 1.32 15.18 2.68
N MET A 39 0.93 15.36 3.93
CA MET A 39 -0.47 15.50 4.33
C MET A 39 -0.69 16.96 4.69
N ASN A 40 -1.44 17.68 3.87
CA ASN A 40 -2.03 18.95 4.29
C ASN A 40 -3.27 18.60 5.11
N ILE A 41 -3.20 18.91 6.41
CA ILE A 41 -4.31 18.75 7.35
C ILE A 41 -4.94 20.12 7.63
#